data_AF-A0ABD1M3U8-F1
#
_entry.id   AF-A0ABD1M3U8-F1
#
_cell.length_a   1.000
_cell.length_b   1.000
_cell.length_c   1.000
_cell.angle_alpha   90.00
_cell.angle_beta   90.00
_cell.angle_gamma   90.00
#
_symmetry.space_group_name_H-M   'P 1'
#
loop_
_entity.id
_entity.type
_entity.pdbx_description
1 polymer ?
#
loop_
_entity_poly.entity_id
_entity_poly.type
_entity_poly.pdbx_seq_one_letter_code
_entity_poly.pdbx_strand_id
1 'polypeptide(L)'
;MADEHTSSASGDASQKKKGRGPTLMKKIFGSRGTQDPWPIDVDQQTYVIFGPNKSKFKSSLGMLARTKIPIIIDHWDHVHEVIKNHIWTDVIATWDVPRTEGMRRQVLSIVAERWRHYKTELVREYIYGPSVGARPPNQTISDEDWVEFVQKKSTPEH
;
A
#
# COMPACT_ATOMS: atom_id res chain seq x y z
N MET A 1 -22.35 19.99 -60.87
CA MET A 1 -22.39 18.89 -59.88
C MET A 1 -20.97 18.42 -59.70
N ALA A 2 -20.34 18.80 -58.60
CA ALA A 2 -18.98 18.42 -58.25
C ALA A 2 -18.98 18.03 -56.77
N ASP A 3 -18.59 16.79 -56.50
CA ASP A 3 -18.34 16.22 -55.18
C ASP A 3 -17.23 16.98 -54.46
N GLU A 4 -17.46 17.30 -53.18
CA GLU A 4 -16.40 17.73 -52.26
C GLU A 4 -16.44 16.86 -51.00
N HIS A 5 -15.32 16.16 -50.79
CA HIS A 5 -15.12 15.19 -49.73
C HIS A 5 -15.00 15.87 -48.36
N THR A 6 -15.97 15.62 -47.48
CA THR A 6 -15.84 15.92 -46.04
C THR A 6 -14.92 14.87 -45.40
N SER A 7 -13.69 15.29 -45.10
CA SER A 7 -12.78 14.57 -44.20
C SER A 7 -13.28 14.74 -42.76
N SER A 8 -13.86 13.69 -42.18
CA SER A 8 -14.19 13.66 -40.75
C SER A 8 -13.05 12.98 -39.99
N ALA A 9 -12.15 13.81 -39.45
CA ALA A 9 -11.09 13.38 -38.56
C ALA A 9 -11.70 12.92 -37.22
N SER A 10 -11.45 11.67 -36.88
CA SER A 10 -11.83 11.05 -35.60
C SER A 10 -11.16 11.79 -34.43
N GLY A 11 -11.97 12.45 -33.60
CA GLY A 11 -11.54 13.00 -32.33
C GLY A 11 -11.30 11.87 -31.32
N ASP A 12 -10.03 11.63 -31.02
CA ASP A 12 -9.55 10.73 -29.97
C ASP A 12 -10.13 11.16 -28.61
N ALA A 13 -11.09 10.37 -28.11
CA ALA A 13 -11.57 10.50 -26.76
C ALA A 13 -10.46 10.07 -25.79
N SER A 14 -9.73 11.06 -25.26
CA SER A 14 -8.80 10.89 -24.15
C SER A 14 -9.54 10.36 -22.91
N GLN A 15 -9.67 9.04 -22.82
CA GLN A 15 -10.16 8.34 -21.65
C GLN A 15 -9.13 8.48 -20.53
N LYS A 16 -9.35 9.46 -19.63
CA LYS A 16 -8.66 9.51 -18.34
C LYS A 16 -8.84 8.16 -17.64
N LYS A 17 -7.76 7.40 -17.48
CA LYS A 17 -7.76 6.11 -16.78
C LYS A 17 -8.21 6.34 -15.34
N LYS A 18 -9.41 5.85 -15.00
CA LYS A 18 -9.91 5.73 -13.63
C LYS A 18 -8.87 4.96 -12.81
N GLY A 19 -8.26 5.62 -11.83
CA GLY A 19 -7.34 4.98 -10.90
C GLY A 19 -8.04 3.83 -10.19
N ARG A 20 -7.41 2.65 -10.15
CA ARG A 20 -7.93 1.52 -9.38
C ARG A 20 -7.87 1.89 -7.89
N GLY A 21 -9.00 1.88 -7.21
CA GLY A 21 -9.06 2.10 -5.77
C GLY A 21 -8.24 1.08 -4.97
N PRO A 22 -7.98 1.33 -3.68
CA PRO A 22 -7.17 0.46 -2.83
C PRO A 22 -7.70 -0.99 -2.82
N THR A 23 -6.85 -1.96 -3.18
CA THR A 23 -7.23 -3.38 -3.16
C THR A 23 -7.19 -3.92 -1.73
N LEU A 24 -8.35 -4.22 -1.16
CA LEU A 24 -8.50 -4.79 0.19
C LEU A 24 -8.08 -6.27 0.32
N MET A 25 -7.67 -6.92 -0.78
CA MET A 25 -7.14 -8.30 -0.81
C MET A 25 -7.95 -9.32 0.04
N LYS A 26 -9.29 -9.17 0.09
CA LYS A 26 -10.19 -10.06 0.85
C LYS A 26 -10.07 -11.54 0.46
N LYS A 27 -9.66 -11.84 -0.79
CA LYS A 27 -9.41 -13.22 -1.24
C LYS A 27 -8.11 -13.83 -0.69
N ILE A 28 -7.17 -12.99 -0.24
CA ILE A 28 -5.87 -13.41 0.29
C ILE A 28 -5.96 -13.53 1.83
N PHE A 29 -6.67 -12.62 2.50
CA PHE A 29 -6.78 -12.59 3.97
C PHE A 29 -8.16 -12.99 4.53
N GLY A 30 -9.16 -13.21 3.68
CA GLY A 30 -10.50 -13.64 4.08
C GLY A 30 -10.68 -15.15 3.95
N SER A 31 -11.24 -15.76 5.00
CA SER A 31 -11.73 -17.14 5.13
C SER A 31 -10.94 -18.21 4.36
N ARG A 32 -9.61 -18.23 4.53
CA ARG A 32 -8.78 -19.39 4.16
C ARG A 32 -8.61 -20.29 5.37
N GLY A 33 -9.71 -20.92 5.77
CA GLY A 33 -9.62 -22.17 6.51
C GLY A 33 -8.81 -23.15 5.66
N THR A 34 -7.74 -23.70 6.25
CA THR A 34 -6.98 -24.86 5.74
C THR A 34 -6.48 -24.78 4.28
N GLN A 35 -6.10 -23.60 3.77
CA GLN A 35 -5.39 -23.51 2.48
C GLN A 35 -3.90 -23.29 2.73
N ASP A 36 -3.06 -24.03 2.00
CA ASP A 36 -1.61 -23.85 2.04
C ASP A 36 -1.21 -22.39 1.72
N PRO A 37 -0.15 -21.87 2.34
CA PRO A 37 0.34 -20.53 2.06
C PRO A 37 0.66 -20.35 0.56
N TRP A 38 0.48 -19.13 0.04
CA TRP A 38 0.79 -18.88 -1.38
C TRP A 38 2.29 -19.07 -1.62
N PRO A 39 2.69 -19.89 -2.61
CA PRO A 39 4.10 -20.13 -2.90
C PRO A 39 4.76 -18.84 -3.39
N ILE A 40 5.99 -18.62 -2.92
CA ILE A 40 6.79 -17.47 -3.30
C ILE A 40 8.26 -17.87 -3.43
N ASP A 41 8.86 -17.46 -4.54
CA ASP A 41 10.26 -17.74 -4.80
C ASP A 41 11.13 -16.67 -4.13
N VAL A 42 11.98 -17.13 -3.22
CA VAL A 42 12.89 -16.27 -2.44
C VAL A 42 14.32 -16.77 -2.64
N ASP A 43 15.20 -15.87 -3.02
CA ASP A 43 16.64 -16.13 -3.01
C ASP A 43 17.11 -16.26 -1.56
N GLN A 44 17.67 -17.41 -1.21
CA GLN A 44 18.06 -17.73 0.17
C GLN A 44 19.20 -16.86 0.70
N GLN A 45 20.03 -16.30 -0.17
CA GLN A 45 21.20 -15.49 0.23
C GLN A 45 20.85 -14.01 0.28
N THR A 46 20.06 -13.52 -0.68
CA THR A 46 19.73 -12.09 -0.79
C THR A 46 18.35 -11.73 -0.21
N TYR A 47 17.52 -12.73 0.10
CA TYR A 47 16.11 -12.58 0.48
C TYR A 47 15.29 -11.79 -0.57
N VAL A 48 15.75 -11.79 -1.82
CA VAL A 48 15.05 -11.14 -2.92
C VAL A 48 13.92 -12.03 -3.40
N ILE A 49 12.76 -11.41 -3.56
CA ILE A 49 11.53 -12.07 -4.01
C ILE A 49 11.43 -11.97 -5.53
N PHE A 50 11.21 -13.11 -6.18
CA PHE A 50 11.02 -13.22 -7.62
C PHE A 50 9.80 -14.10 -7.96
N GLY A 51 9.61 -14.36 -9.26
CA GLY A 51 8.50 -15.18 -9.73
C GLY A 51 7.15 -14.44 -9.88
N PRO A 52 6.10 -15.17 -10.30
CA PRO A 52 4.81 -14.60 -10.71
C PRO A 52 4.02 -13.97 -9.56
N ASN A 53 4.29 -14.38 -8.32
CA ASN A 53 3.59 -13.91 -7.13
C ASN A 53 4.23 -12.68 -6.46
N LYS A 54 5.43 -12.25 -6.89
CA LYS A 54 6.16 -11.08 -6.35
C LYS A 54 5.29 -9.82 -6.23
N SER A 55 4.55 -9.50 -7.28
CA SER A 55 3.71 -8.29 -7.30
C SER A 55 2.57 -8.36 -6.29
N LYS A 56 1.92 -9.53 -6.18
CA LYS A 56 0.86 -9.79 -5.19
C LYS A 56 1.41 -9.74 -3.77
N PHE A 57 2.61 -10.28 -3.55
CA PHE A 57 3.30 -10.21 -2.26
C PHE A 57 3.61 -8.77 -1.86
N LYS A 58 4.26 -7.98 -2.73
CA LYS A 58 4.54 -6.57 -2.41
C LYS A 58 3.26 -5.76 -2.19
N SER A 59 2.19 -6.07 -2.91
CA SER A 59 0.89 -5.41 -2.77
C SER A 59 0.20 -5.79 -1.45
N SER A 60 0.34 -7.03 -0.98
CA SER A 60 -0.19 -7.46 0.32
C SER A 60 0.56 -6.80 1.48
N LEU A 61 1.90 -6.69 1.39
CA LEU A 61 2.69 -5.93 2.35
C LEU A 61 2.29 -4.46 2.41
N GLY A 62 2.05 -3.84 1.24
CA GLY A 62 1.56 -2.47 1.19
C GLY A 62 0.15 -2.31 1.79
N MET A 63 -0.70 -3.34 1.71
CA MET A 63 -1.98 -3.34 2.40
C MET A 63 -1.78 -3.45 3.91
N LEU A 64 -0.96 -4.38 4.40
CA LEU A 64 -0.65 -4.52 5.83
C LEU A 64 -0.05 -3.23 6.42
N ALA A 65 0.85 -2.58 5.68
CA ALA A 65 1.43 -1.29 6.04
C ALA A 65 0.36 -0.21 6.27
N ARG A 66 -0.70 -0.19 5.46
CA ARG A 66 -1.79 0.79 5.53
C ARG A 66 -2.85 0.45 6.58
N THR A 67 -3.01 -0.83 6.89
CA THR A 67 -4.10 -1.31 7.75
C THR A 67 -3.68 -1.58 9.19
N LYS A 68 -2.41 -1.94 9.43
CA LYS A 68 -1.92 -2.36 10.76
C LYS A 68 -1.09 -1.30 11.47
N ILE A 69 -0.57 -0.30 10.74
CA ILE A 69 0.37 0.67 11.26
C ILE A 69 -0.32 2.03 11.39
N PRO A 70 -0.46 2.56 12.61
CA PRO A 70 -1.07 3.87 12.82
C PRO A 70 -0.30 4.96 12.07
N ILE A 71 -1.02 5.90 11.45
CA ILE A 71 -0.42 7.00 10.70
C ILE A 71 0.20 8.08 11.60
N ILE A 72 -0.23 8.12 12.87
CA ILE A 72 0.22 9.05 13.91
C ILE A 72 1.70 8.87 14.29
N ILE A 73 2.25 7.66 14.09
CA ILE A 73 3.64 7.33 14.39
C ILE A 73 4.54 8.05 13.39
N ASP A 74 5.57 8.77 13.85
CA ASP A 74 6.45 9.55 12.96
C ASP A 74 7.46 8.69 12.22
N HIS A 75 8.15 7.83 12.96
CA HIS A 75 9.28 7.04 12.49
C HIS A 75 8.99 5.54 12.60
N TRP A 76 9.52 4.78 11.65
CA TRP A 76 9.38 3.32 11.65
C TRP A 76 9.93 2.68 12.94
N ASP A 77 10.98 3.26 13.49
CA ASP A 77 11.64 2.75 14.68
C ASP A 77 10.75 2.87 15.94
N HIS A 78 9.79 3.80 15.94
CA HIS A 78 8.79 3.96 16.99
C HIS A 78 7.59 3.01 16.84
N VAL A 79 7.52 2.22 15.76
CA VAL A 79 6.48 1.19 15.62
C VAL A 79 6.74 0.08 16.63
N HIS A 80 5.78 -0.13 17.53
CA HIS A 80 5.85 -1.17 18.55
C HIS A 80 6.16 -2.55 17.95
N GLU A 81 7.03 -3.31 18.62
CA GLU A 81 7.43 -4.65 18.19
C GLU A 81 6.23 -5.60 18.07
N VAL A 82 5.19 -5.40 18.88
CA VAL A 82 3.92 -6.13 18.79
C VAL A 82 3.26 -5.97 17.40
N ILE A 83 3.27 -4.77 16.84
CA ILE A 83 2.71 -4.52 15.50
C ILE A 83 3.56 -5.20 14.43
N LYS A 84 4.89 -5.13 14.56
CA LYS A 84 5.83 -5.82 13.66
C LYS A 84 5.64 -7.34 13.70
N ASN A 85 5.45 -7.91 14.89
CA ASN A 85 5.15 -9.33 15.11
C ASN A 85 3.81 -9.74 14.48
N HIS A 86 2.75 -8.94 14.63
CA HIS A 86 1.46 -9.22 14.01
C HIS A 86 1.55 -9.18 12.47
N ILE A 87 2.24 -8.20 11.90
CA ILE A 87 2.48 -8.13 10.46
C ILE A 87 3.25 -9.36 9.98
N TRP A 88 4.30 -9.75 10.70
CA TRP A 88 5.07 -10.95 10.37
C TRP A 88 4.21 -12.22 10.42
N THR A 89 3.38 -12.36 11.46
CA THR A 89 2.45 -13.49 11.64
C THR A 89 1.45 -13.57 10.49
N ASP A 90 0.86 -12.43 10.11
CA ASP A 90 -0.08 -12.33 8.98
C ASP A 90 0.60 -12.73 7.66
N VAL A 91 1.89 -12.39 7.49
CA VAL A 91 2.66 -12.77 6.29
C VAL A 91 2.93 -14.27 6.23
N ILE A 92 3.44 -14.88 7.31
CA ILE A 92 3.75 -16.34 7.34
C ILE A 92 2.49 -17.21 7.29
N ALA A 93 1.34 -16.68 7.71
CA ALA A 93 0.05 -17.36 7.56
C ALA A 93 -0.48 -17.30 6.12
N THR A 94 -0.04 -16.31 5.35
CA THR A 94 -0.57 -16.02 4.01
C THR A 94 0.33 -16.55 2.90
N TRP A 95 1.64 -16.54 3.11
CA TRP A 95 2.68 -16.80 2.11
C TRP A 95 3.69 -17.83 2.61
N ASP A 96 4.18 -18.67 1.69
CA ASP A 96 5.20 -19.68 1.96
C ASP A 96 6.60 -19.05 1.99
N VAL A 97 6.86 -18.25 3.01
CA VAL A 97 8.15 -17.57 3.18
C VAL A 97 9.06 -18.31 4.16
N PRO A 98 10.39 -18.28 3.96
CA PRO A 98 11.33 -18.80 4.94
C PRO A 98 11.13 -18.12 6.31
N ARG A 99 10.97 -18.92 7.37
CA ARG A 99 10.81 -18.43 8.76
C ARG A 99 12.15 -18.08 9.39
N THR A 100 12.91 -17.22 8.71
CA THR A 100 14.24 -16.78 9.15
C THR A 100 14.21 -15.30 9.53
N GLU A 101 15.08 -14.89 10.45
CA GLU A 101 15.22 -13.49 10.85
C GLU A 101 15.64 -12.58 9.68
N GLY A 102 16.44 -13.10 8.74
CA GLY A 102 16.80 -12.38 7.52
C GLY A 102 15.58 -12.05 6.65
N MET A 103 14.69 -13.03 6.45
CA MET A 103 13.46 -12.83 5.70
C MET A 103 12.49 -11.89 6.45
N ARG A 104 12.35 -12.07 7.77
CA ARG A 104 11.55 -11.17 8.61
C ARG A 104 12.01 -9.72 8.46
N ARG A 105 13.32 -9.46 8.57
CA ARG A 105 13.90 -8.12 8.40
C ARG A 105 13.61 -7.54 7.01
N GLN A 106 13.75 -8.35 5.97
CA GLN A 106 13.47 -7.93 4.60
C GLN A 106 12.00 -7.57 4.40
N VAL A 107 11.08 -8.40 4.90
CA VAL A 107 9.64 -8.14 4.85
C VAL A 107 9.28 -6.85 5.59
N LEU A 108 9.77 -6.69 6.82
CA LEU A 108 9.54 -5.49 7.62
C LEU A 108 10.12 -4.23 6.95
N SER A 109 11.28 -4.34 6.28
CA SER A 109 11.87 -3.24 5.50
C SER A 109 10.96 -2.79 4.34
N ILE A 110 10.40 -3.73 3.58
CA ILE A 110 9.46 -3.43 2.49
C ILE A 110 8.18 -2.79 3.04
N VAL A 111 7.65 -3.30 4.16
CA VAL A 111 6.48 -2.72 4.84
C VAL A 111 6.78 -1.29 5.29
N ALA A 112 7.94 -1.04 5.88
CA ALA A 112 8.39 0.29 6.31
C ALA A 112 8.50 1.28 5.14
N GLU A 113 9.07 0.85 4.01
CA GLU A 113 9.13 1.64 2.78
C GLU A 113 7.72 2.00 2.28
N ARG A 114 6.82 1.01 2.22
CA ARG A 114 5.44 1.23 1.76
C ARG A 114 4.62 2.12 2.69
N TRP A 115 4.81 1.99 3.99
CA TRP A 115 4.17 2.85 4.98
C TRP A 115 4.68 4.31 4.87
N ARG A 116 5.99 4.52 4.73
CA ARG A 116 6.57 5.86 4.50
C ARG A 116 6.03 6.50 3.22
N HIS A 117 6.04 5.75 2.12
CA HIS A 117 5.49 6.21 0.85
C HIS A 117 4.01 6.58 0.98
N TYR A 118 3.23 5.77 1.69
CA TYR A 118 1.82 6.06 1.96
C TYR A 118 1.64 7.38 2.72
N LYS A 119 2.40 7.63 3.79
CA LYS A 119 2.36 8.91 4.52
C LYS A 119 2.72 10.09 3.62
N THR A 120 3.76 9.97 2.81
CA THR A 120 4.16 11.02 1.87
C THR A 120 3.05 11.35 0.88
N GLU A 121 2.40 10.33 0.31
CA GLU A 121 1.28 10.53 -0.60
C GLU A 121 0.09 11.19 0.11
N LEU A 122 -0.19 10.84 1.38
CA LEU A 122 -1.24 11.51 2.16
C LEU A 122 -0.96 13.00 2.35
N VAL A 123 0.27 13.35 2.74
CA VAL A 123 0.67 14.75 2.92
C VAL A 123 0.61 15.52 1.61
N ARG A 124 1.17 14.93 0.54
CA ARG A 124 1.21 15.55 -0.78
C ARG A 124 -0.17 15.78 -1.38
N GLU A 125 -1.11 14.86 -1.19
CA GLU A 125 -2.44 14.91 -1.82
C GLU A 125 -3.45 15.70 -0.99
N TYR A 126 -3.46 15.52 0.33
CA TYR A 126 -4.53 16.00 1.22
C TYR A 126 -4.12 17.16 2.15
N ILE A 127 -2.83 17.48 2.26
CA ILE A 127 -2.36 18.63 3.06
C ILE A 127 -1.89 19.76 2.16
N TYR A 128 -1.10 19.45 1.12
CA TYR A 128 -0.57 20.46 0.19
C TYR A 128 -1.10 20.30 -1.24
N GLY A 129 -1.95 19.30 -1.48
CA GLY A 129 -2.34 18.86 -2.82
C GLY A 129 -3.70 19.33 -3.30
N PRO A 130 -4.19 18.75 -4.40
CA PRO A 130 -5.49 19.13 -4.98
C PRO A 130 -6.67 18.68 -4.12
N SER A 131 -6.45 17.79 -3.15
CA SER A 131 -7.47 17.24 -2.25
C SER A 131 -7.38 17.82 -0.84
N VAL A 132 -6.84 19.05 -0.68
CA VAL A 132 -6.75 19.72 0.64
C VAL A 132 -8.11 19.77 1.33
N GLY A 133 -8.14 19.37 2.60
CA GLY A 133 -9.37 19.35 3.41
C GLY A 133 -10.31 18.19 3.11
N ALA A 134 -10.05 17.40 2.06
CA ALA A 134 -10.74 16.14 1.82
C ALA A 134 -10.12 15.01 2.65
N ARG A 135 -10.92 13.96 2.89
CA ARG A 135 -10.45 12.75 3.58
C ARG A 135 -9.97 11.70 2.56
N PRO A 136 -8.86 11.00 2.82
CA PRO A 136 -8.48 9.86 2.02
C PRO A 136 -9.56 8.76 2.07
N PRO A 137 -9.89 8.10 0.94
CA PRO A 137 -10.92 7.06 0.88
C PRO A 137 -10.54 5.76 1.61
N ASN A 138 -9.52 5.78 2.47
CA ASN A 138 -9.01 4.61 3.17
C ASN A 138 -9.77 4.42 4.48
N GLN A 139 -10.68 3.43 4.51
CA GLN A 139 -11.50 3.03 5.67
C GLN A 139 -10.70 2.58 6.91
N THR A 140 -9.37 2.56 6.84
CA THR A 140 -8.50 2.02 7.91
C THR A 140 -7.90 3.08 8.82
N ILE A 141 -8.00 4.36 8.45
CA ILE A 141 -7.59 5.46 9.33
C ILE A 141 -8.84 5.95 10.07
N SER A 142 -8.80 5.98 11.41
CA SER A 142 -9.87 6.54 12.23
C SER A 142 -9.99 8.06 12.03
N ASP A 143 -11.14 8.63 12.36
CA ASP A 143 -11.38 10.07 12.23
C ASP A 143 -10.44 10.85 13.16
N GLU A 144 -10.22 10.34 14.36
CA GLU A 144 -9.33 10.89 15.38
C GLU A 144 -7.86 10.89 14.90
N ASP A 145 -7.36 9.74 14.43
CA ASP A 145 -5.99 9.61 13.91
C ASP A 145 -5.75 10.53 12.71
N TRP A 146 -6.77 10.73 11.87
CA TRP A 146 -6.67 11.61 10.71
C TRP A 146 -6.55 13.08 11.13
N VAL A 147 -7.39 13.52 12.07
CA VAL A 147 -7.35 14.90 12.58
C VAL A 147 -6.02 15.18 13.27
N GLU A 148 -5.55 14.28 14.13
CA GLU A 148 -4.24 14.41 14.79
C GLU A 148 -3.11 14.48 13.76
N PHE A 149 -3.14 13.61 12.74
CA PHE A 149 -2.14 13.59 11.69
C PHE A 149 -2.10 14.91 10.90
N VAL A 150 -3.26 15.46 10.53
CA VAL A 150 -3.34 16.75 9.82
C VAL A 150 -2.84 17.87 10.71
N GLN A 151 -3.27 17.94 11.97
CA GLN A 151 -2.79 18.95 12.93
C GLN A 151 -1.27 18.92 13.05
N LYS A 152 -0.69 17.74 13.28
CA LYS A 152 0.76 17.55 13.44
C LYS A 152 1.57 17.96 12.20
N LYS A 153 1.00 17.81 11.00
CA LYS A 153 1.68 18.18 9.73
C LYS A 153 1.40 19.60 9.27
N SER A 154 0.32 20.22 9.73
CA SER A 154 -0.02 21.60 9.47
C SER A 154 0.57 22.58 10.49
N THR A 155 1.06 22.10 11.63
CA THR A 155 1.76 22.95 12.61
C THR A 155 3.16 23.26 12.07
N PRO A 156 3.50 24.53 11.76
CA PRO A 156 4.86 24.88 11.41
C PRO A 156 5.71 24.72 12.68
N GLU A 157 6.69 23.81 12.66
CA GLU A 157 7.76 23.84 13.66
C GLU A 157 8.44 25.20 13.55
N HIS A 158 8.37 25.98 14.63
CA HIS A 158 8.87 27.34 14.75
C HIS A 158 10.35 27.37 15.14
#